data_AF-A0A929BR22-F1
#
_entry.id   AF-A0A929BR22-F1
#
_cell.length_a   1.000
_cell.length_b   1.000
_cell.length_c   1.000
_cell.angle_alpha   90.00
_cell.angle_beta   90.00
_cell.angle_gamma   90.00
#
_symmetry.space_group_name_H-M   'P 1'
#
loop_
_entity.id
_entity.type
_entity.pdbx_description
1 polymer ?
#
loop_
_entity_poly.entity_id
_entity_poly.type
_entity_poly.pdbx_seq_one_letter_code
_entity_poly.pdbx_strand_id
1 'polypeptide(L)'
;LRLVYEGARYSEDVDFVTSLEGRELRSLFQKMERGLRRLGSLLEGEVKACVQKESPELVRWQVRCRATEVPSTFVNVEFGFYPAYTVRVAALHIPPGMPGLPLVLVRVEEPEEIMADKVAAIAGRPYVKGRDIFDLWLLQERGIKLDRALVEKKFADYTVPLDGLRRNLPRITPGVVRLELERFLPRRYRFQLQGEALESLVADVKTLLESLV
;
A
#
# COMPACT_ATOMS: atom_id res chain seq x y z
N LEU A 1 -2.61 1.90 -5.10
CA LEU A 1 -2.88 3.35 -5.24
C LEU A 1 -1.89 4.09 -6.16
N ARG A 2 -0.60 4.23 -5.81
CA ARG A 2 0.34 5.13 -6.53
C ARG A 2 0.46 4.88 -8.05
N LEU A 3 0.78 3.66 -8.46
CA LEU A 3 1.16 3.36 -9.86
C LEU A 3 -0.03 3.15 -10.79
N VAL A 4 -1.23 2.94 -10.27
CA VAL A 4 -2.41 2.57 -11.08
C VAL A 4 -3.49 3.63 -10.99
N TYR A 5 -3.70 4.15 -9.79
CA TYR A 5 -4.70 5.17 -9.50
C TYR A 5 -4.04 6.53 -9.28
N GLU A 6 -2.78 6.71 -9.68
CA GLU A 6 -2.07 8.01 -9.62
C GLU A 6 -2.16 8.69 -8.24
N GLY A 7 -2.00 7.90 -7.17
CA GLY A 7 -2.01 8.41 -5.79
C GLY A 7 -0.89 9.44 -5.57
N ALA A 8 -1.14 10.49 -4.78
CA ALA A 8 -0.22 11.64 -4.69
C ALA A 8 1.08 11.37 -3.90
N ARG A 9 1.03 10.49 -2.90
CA ARG A 9 2.18 10.15 -2.04
C ARG A 9 3.05 9.03 -2.63
N TYR A 10 4.32 9.01 -2.27
CA TYR A 10 5.21 7.89 -2.53
C TYR A 10 4.77 6.65 -1.72
N SER A 11 5.06 5.47 -2.27
CA SER A 11 4.86 4.16 -1.65
C SER A 11 6.17 3.38 -1.77
N GLU A 12 6.68 2.87 -0.65
CA GLU A 12 7.96 2.14 -0.59
C GLU A 12 7.80 0.64 -0.86
N ASP A 13 6.62 0.09 -0.56
CA ASP A 13 6.31 -1.33 -0.66
C ASP A 13 5.36 -1.61 -1.84
N VAL A 14 5.41 -2.86 -2.33
CA VAL A 14 4.51 -3.39 -3.35
C VAL A 14 3.76 -4.58 -2.75
N ASP A 15 2.44 -4.46 -2.66
CA ASP A 15 1.58 -5.48 -2.05
C ASP A 15 0.83 -6.26 -3.14
N PHE A 16 0.82 -7.59 -3.00
CA PHE A 16 0.05 -8.52 -3.81
C PHE A 16 -0.80 -9.40 -2.89
N VAL A 17 -1.99 -9.77 -3.36
CA VAL A 17 -2.73 -10.91 -2.83
C VAL A 17 -2.63 -12.09 -3.79
N THR A 18 -2.52 -13.30 -3.25
CA THR A 18 -2.27 -14.50 -4.07
C THR A 18 -2.85 -15.76 -3.46
N SER A 19 -3.26 -16.69 -4.32
CA SER A 19 -3.62 -18.06 -3.97
C SER A 19 -2.50 -19.06 -4.28
N LEU A 20 -1.33 -18.58 -4.72
CA LEU A 20 -0.18 -19.44 -5.05
C LEU A 20 0.35 -20.12 -3.79
N GLU A 21 0.62 -21.41 -3.89
CA GLU A 21 1.20 -22.17 -2.79
C GLU A 21 2.72 -21.98 -2.69
N GLY A 22 3.31 -22.35 -1.54
CA GLY A 22 4.72 -22.10 -1.25
C GLY A 22 5.70 -22.62 -2.32
N ARG A 23 5.40 -23.74 -3.00
CA ARG A 23 6.24 -24.25 -4.10
C ARG A 23 6.19 -23.35 -5.32
N GLU A 24 5.00 -22.90 -5.71
CA GLU A 24 4.79 -22.04 -6.87
C GLU A 24 5.39 -20.65 -6.62
N LEU A 25 5.20 -20.13 -5.41
CA LEU A 25 5.75 -18.85 -4.99
C LEU A 25 7.29 -18.87 -4.98
N ARG A 26 7.91 -19.96 -4.49
CA ARG A 26 9.37 -20.16 -4.60
C ARG A 26 9.84 -20.22 -6.06
N SER A 27 9.09 -20.88 -6.93
CA SER A 27 9.42 -20.91 -8.37
C SER A 27 9.33 -19.52 -9.00
N LEU A 28 8.33 -18.72 -8.61
CA LEU A 28 8.18 -17.34 -9.03
C LEU A 28 9.37 -16.49 -8.55
N PHE A 29 9.78 -16.61 -7.29
CA PHE A 29 10.95 -15.89 -6.74
C PHE A 29 12.21 -16.21 -7.54
N GLN A 30 12.49 -17.49 -7.83
CA GLN A 30 13.65 -17.86 -8.65
C GLN A 30 13.61 -17.26 -10.06
N LYS A 31 12.43 -17.19 -10.69
CA LYS A 31 12.26 -16.54 -12.00
C LYS A 31 12.51 -15.03 -11.90
N MET A 32 11.95 -14.38 -10.88
CA MET A 32 12.11 -12.95 -10.66
C MET A 32 13.57 -12.58 -10.33
N GLU A 33 14.27 -13.35 -9.50
CA GLU A 33 15.70 -13.13 -9.22
C GLU A 33 16.56 -13.17 -10.48
N ARG A 34 16.28 -14.09 -11.40
CA ARG A 34 16.99 -14.14 -12.69
C ARG A 34 16.71 -12.88 -13.52
N GLY A 35 15.48 -12.37 -13.52
CA GLY A 35 15.12 -11.12 -14.19
C GLY A 35 15.78 -9.90 -13.55
N LEU A 36 15.72 -9.80 -12.22
CA LEU A 36 16.32 -8.72 -11.44
C LEU A 36 17.84 -8.64 -11.61
N ARG A 37 18.54 -9.77 -11.70
CA ARG A 37 19.98 -9.78 -12.00
C ARG A 37 20.32 -9.12 -13.33
N ARG A 38 19.46 -9.26 -14.35
CA ARG A 38 19.62 -8.57 -15.66
C ARG A 38 19.35 -7.07 -15.58
N LEU A 39 18.49 -6.64 -14.64
CA LEU A 39 18.26 -5.22 -14.36
C LEU A 39 19.42 -4.59 -13.58
N GLY A 40 20.06 -5.35 -12.67
CA GLY A 40 21.22 -4.87 -11.91
C GLY A 40 22.37 -4.39 -12.81
N SER A 41 22.65 -5.10 -13.91
CA SER A 41 23.64 -4.66 -14.89
C SER A 41 23.30 -3.33 -15.58
N LEU A 42 22.01 -2.98 -15.71
CA LEU A 42 21.59 -1.69 -16.26
C LEU A 42 21.73 -0.54 -15.25
N LEU A 43 21.74 -0.87 -13.95
CA LEU A 43 21.85 0.10 -12.85
C LEU A 43 23.29 0.25 -12.36
N GLU A 44 24.28 -0.29 -13.09
CA GLU A 44 25.70 -0.34 -12.71
C GLU A 44 25.89 -0.81 -11.25
N GLY A 45 25.11 -1.83 -10.87
CA GLY A 45 24.91 -2.21 -9.48
C GLY A 45 24.55 -3.68 -9.27
N GLU A 46 24.45 -4.05 -8.00
CA GLU A 46 24.06 -5.40 -7.56
C GLU A 46 22.63 -5.40 -7.04
N VAL A 47 21.80 -6.30 -7.57
CA VAL A 47 20.44 -6.55 -7.06
C VAL A 47 20.42 -7.89 -6.36
N LYS A 48 20.11 -7.87 -5.05
CA LYS A 48 19.90 -9.07 -4.23
C LYS A 48 18.46 -9.11 -3.80
N ALA A 49 17.90 -10.31 -3.71
CA ALA A 49 16.59 -10.50 -3.11
C ALA A 49 16.62 -11.65 -2.11
N CYS A 50 15.83 -11.55 -1.06
CA CYS A 50 15.70 -12.59 -0.04
C CYS A 50 14.33 -12.55 0.61
N VAL A 51 13.89 -13.70 1.13
CA VAL A 51 12.69 -13.76 1.97
C VAL A 51 13.04 -13.15 3.34
N GLN A 52 12.33 -12.09 3.71
CA GLN A 52 12.51 -11.39 5.00
C GLN A 52 11.57 -11.95 6.07
N LYS A 53 10.35 -12.31 5.69
CA LYS A 53 9.33 -12.85 6.59
C LYS A 53 8.47 -13.86 5.83
N GLU A 54 8.15 -14.97 6.47
CA GLU A 54 7.22 -15.99 5.98
C GLU A 54 6.34 -16.40 7.15
N SER A 55 5.02 -16.27 6.97
CA SER A 55 4.00 -16.70 7.92
C SER A 55 2.81 -17.30 7.15
N PRO A 56 1.86 -17.97 7.82
CA PRO A 56 0.66 -18.49 7.16
C PRO A 56 -0.16 -17.44 6.42
N GLU A 57 -0.04 -16.18 6.82
CA GLU A 57 -0.81 -15.05 6.28
C GLU A 57 -0.10 -14.32 5.14
N LEU A 58 1.23 -14.30 5.14
CA LEU A 58 2.00 -13.56 4.14
C LEU A 58 3.44 -14.03 3.98
N VAL A 59 3.99 -13.77 2.79
CA VAL A 59 5.43 -13.80 2.52
C VAL A 59 5.90 -12.42 2.12
N ARG A 60 6.92 -11.90 2.81
CA ARG A 60 7.59 -10.65 2.45
C ARG A 60 8.95 -10.96 1.83
N TRP A 61 9.10 -10.58 0.58
CA TRP A 61 10.32 -10.68 -0.19
C TRP A 61 10.97 -9.31 -0.33
N GLN A 62 12.19 -9.14 0.16
CA GLN A 62 12.91 -7.88 0.09
C GLN A 62 13.84 -7.89 -1.12
N VAL A 63 13.70 -6.91 -2.01
CA VAL A 63 14.62 -6.66 -3.13
C VAL A 63 15.49 -5.46 -2.79
N ARG A 64 16.79 -5.69 -2.64
CA ARG A 64 17.80 -4.67 -2.35
C ARG A 64 18.60 -4.35 -3.61
N CYS A 65 18.67 -3.07 -3.94
CA CYS A 65 19.49 -2.54 -5.03
C CYS A 65 20.65 -1.75 -4.45
N ARG A 66 21.88 -2.09 -4.85
CA ARG A 66 23.10 -1.36 -4.52
C ARG A 66 23.69 -0.84 -5.82
N ALA A 67 23.65 0.47 -6.03
CA ALA A 67 24.38 1.13 -7.12
C ALA A 67 25.70 1.68 -6.57
N THR A 68 26.68 1.87 -7.46
CA THR A 68 28.03 2.29 -7.08
C THR A 68 28.07 3.70 -6.45
N GLU A 69 27.20 4.61 -6.92
CA GLU A 69 27.19 6.03 -6.51
C GLU A 69 25.97 6.43 -5.67
N VAL A 70 25.05 5.50 -5.40
CA VAL A 70 23.77 5.79 -4.72
C VAL A 70 23.64 4.93 -3.47
N PRO A 71 23.15 5.46 -2.33
CA PRO A 71 22.88 4.66 -1.15
C PRO A 71 22.05 3.42 -1.48
N SER A 72 22.34 2.30 -0.83
CA SER A 72 21.59 1.07 -1.04
C SER A 72 20.12 1.29 -0.70
N THR A 73 19.25 0.99 -1.65
CA THR A 73 17.78 1.07 -1.47
C THR A 73 17.20 -0.32 -1.44
N PHE A 74 16.02 -0.46 -0.85
CA PHE A 74 15.26 -1.70 -0.89
C PHE A 74 13.78 -1.42 -1.11
N VAL A 75 13.11 -2.39 -1.69
CA VAL A 75 11.66 -2.45 -1.84
C VAL A 75 11.20 -3.76 -1.23
N ASN A 76 10.18 -3.72 -0.38
CA ASN A 76 9.52 -4.95 0.04
C ASN A 76 8.41 -5.27 -0.95
N VAL A 77 8.35 -6.55 -1.32
CA VAL A 77 7.28 -7.13 -2.11
C VAL A 77 6.54 -8.11 -1.22
N GLU A 78 5.32 -7.77 -0.83
CA GLU A 78 4.49 -8.58 0.07
C GLU A 78 3.49 -9.39 -0.74
N PHE A 79 3.34 -10.66 -0.37
CA PHE A 79 2.38 -11.60 -0.93
C PHE A 79 1.48 -12.08 0.21
N GLY A 80 0.29 -11.49 0.33
CA GLY A 80 -0.73 -11.90 1.28
C GLY A 80 -1.57 -13.06 0.75
N PHE A 81 -1.86 -14.04 1.60
CA PHE A 81 -2.67 -15.21 1.25
C PHE A 81 -4.16 -14.95 1.52
N TYR A 82 -4.70 -13.94 0.84
CA TYR A 82 -6.07 -13.46 1.00
C TYR A 82 -6.77 -13.33 -0.36
N PRO A 83 -8.11 -13.38 -0.41
CA PRO A 83 -8.85 -13.14 -1.64
C PRO A 83 -8.84 -11.64 -2.03
N ALA A 84 -8.85 -11.39 -3.33
CA ALA A 84 -9.36 -10.15 -3.91
C ALA A 84 -10.80 -10.38 -4.39
N TYR A 85 -11.75 -9.63 -3.87
CA TYR A 85 -13.17 -9.75 -4.18
C TYR A 85 -13.58 -9.00 -5.44
N THR A 86 -12.83 -7.96 -5.78
CA THR A 86 -13.00 -7.09 -6.94
C THR A 86 -11.65 -7.00 -7.65
N VAL A 87 -11.63 -7.29 -8.94
CA VAL A 87 -10.39 -7.26 -9.71
C VAL A 87 -10.69 -6.69 -11.08
N ARG A 88 -9.85 -5.74 -11.50
CA ARG A 88 -9.82 -5.25 -12.88
C ARG A 88 -8.42 -5.30 -13.47
N VAL A 89 -8.35 -5.24 -14.79
CA VAL A 89 -7.10 -5.05 -15.51
C VAL A 89 -6.87 -3.56 -15.70
N ALA A 90 -5.68 -3.08 -15.31
CA ALA A 90 -5.29 -1.69 -15.46
C ALA A 90 -3.86 -1.57 -15.97
N ALA A 91 -3.56 -0.46 -16.62
CA ALA A 91 -2.19 -0.13 -17.02
C ALA A 91 -1.40 0.43 -15.83
N LEU A 92 -0.12 0.07 -15.75
CA LEU A 92 0.82 0.73 -14.85
C LEU A 92 1.20 2.11 -15.43
N HIS A 93 1.02 3.15 -14.63
CA HIS A 93 1.50 4.50 -14.89
C HIS A 93 2.93 4.63 -14.37
N ILE A 94 3.87 4.74 -15.30
CA ILE A 94 5.29 4.87 -14.99
C ILE A 94 5.57 6.35 -14.69
N PRO A 95 6.20 6.69 -13.56
CA PRO A 95 6.57 8.05 -13.26
C PRO A 95 7.45 8.67 -14.36
N PRO A 96 7.24 9.95 -14.71
CA PRO A 96 8.10 10.64 -15.67
C PRO A 96 9.58 10.56 -15.27
N GLY A 97 10.46 10.27 -16.24
CA GLY A 97 11.91 10.17 -16.02
C GLY A 97 12.46 8.76 -15.80
N MET A 98 11.60 7.74 -15.73
CA MET A 98 12.02 6.33 -15.85
C MET A 98 12.20 5.93 -17.33
N PRO A 99 13.08 4.96 -17.64
CA PRO A 99 13.15 4.37 -18.98
C PRO A 99 11.77 3.92 -19.42
N GLY A 100 11.42 4.14 -20.69
CA GLY A 100 10.15 3.70 -21.24
C GLY A 100 10.03 2.18 -21.15
N LEU A 101 9.29 1.68 -20.17
CA LEU A 101 8.88 0.28 -20.16
C LEU A 101 7.75 0.11 -21.19
N PRO A 102 7.62 -1.07 -21.82
CA PRO A 102 6.44 -1.37 -22.63
C PRO A 102 5.17 -1.21 -21.79
N LEU A 103 4.01 -1.08 -22.44
CA LEU A 103 2.72 -1.09 -21.76
C LEU A 103 2.61 -2.36 -20.89
N VAL A 104 2.58 -2.18 -19.57
CA VAL A 104 2.39 -3.27 -18.61
C VAL A 104 0.97 -3.22 -18.09
N LEU A 105 0.21 -4.29 -18.36
CA LEU A 105 -1.12 -4.50 -17.80
C LEU A 105 -1.02 -5.39 -16.57
N VAL A 106 -1.69 -4.99 -15.50
CA VAL A 106 -1.72 -5.69 -14.22
C VAL A 106 -3.15 -5.92 -13.76
N ARG A 107 -3.37 -6.99 -13.00
CA ARG A 107 -4.60 -7.20 -12.25
C ARG A 107 -4.49 -6.44 -10.93
N VAL A 108 -5.50 -5.66 -10.61
CA VAL A 108 -5.53 -4.79 -9.43
C VAL A 108 -6.89 -4.86 -8.76
N GLU A 109 -6.91 -4.67 -7.45
CA GLU A 109 -8.14 -4.45 -6.69
C GLU A 109 -8.81 -3.14 -7.14
N GLU A 110 -10.15 -3.12 -7.14
CA GLU A 110 -10.91 -1.88 -7.34
C GLU A 110 -10.68 -0.90 -6.16
N PRO A 111 -10.80 0.41 -6.37
CA PRO A 111 -10.61 1.41 -5.32
C PRO A 111 -11.45 1.18 -4.06
N GLU A 112 -12.68 0.67 -4.21
CA GLU A 112 -13.61 0.37 -3.12
C GLU A 112 -13.06 -0.73 -2.20
N GLU A 113 -12.46 -1.77 -2.78
CA GLU A 113 -11.82 -2.83 -2.00
C GLU A 113 -10.54 -2.35 -1.33
N ILE A 114 -9.72 -1.57 -2.03
CA ILE A 114 -8.55 -0.92 -1.43
C ILE A 114 -8.98 -0.06 -0.23
N MET A 115 -10.11 0.64 -0.35
CA MET A 115 -10.67 1.44 0.74
C MET A 115 -11.04 0.54 1.94
N ALA A 116 -11.68 -0.60 1.70
CA ALA A 116 -12.00 -1.58 2.73
C ALA A 116 -10.74 -2.15 3.41
N ASP A 117 -9.69 -2.45 2.63
CA ASP A 117 -8.39 -2.88 3.17
C ASP A 117 -7.76 -1.83 4.09
N LYS A 118 -7.89 -0.54 3.76
CA LYS A 118 -7.43 0.55 4.64
C LYS A 118 -8.19 0.60 5.96
N VAL A 119 -9.51 0.46 5.93
CA VAL A 119 -10.32 0.38 7.15
C VAL A 119 -9.90 -0.81 8.01
N ALA A 120 -9.76 -1.99 7.40
CA ALA A 120 -9.35 -3.21 8.09
C ALA A 120 -7.95 -3.08 8.68
N ALA A 121 -7.02 -2.46 7.95
CA ALA A 121 -5.68 -2.16 8.42
C ALA A 121 -5.65 -1.18 9.61
N ILE A 122 -6.54 -0.18 9.65
CA ILE A 122 -6.69 0.74 10.78
C ILE A 122 -7.25 -0.01 11.98
N ALA A 123 -8.28 -0.83 11.81
CA ALA A 123 -8.90 -1.57 12.91
C ALA A 123 -8.02 -2.71 13.46
N GLY A 124 -7.32 -3.44 12.59
CA GLY A 124 -6.53 -4.62 12.94
C GLY A 124 -5.21 -4.32 13.64
N ARG A 125 -4.63 -3.11 13.48
CA ARG A 125 -3.34 -2.76 14.09
C ARG A 125 -3.49 -2.24 15.52
N PRO A 126 -2.47 -2.40 16.37
CA PRO A 126 -2.45 -1.79 17.69
C PRO A 126 -2.08 -0.29 17.68
N TYR A 127 -1.84 0.30 16.51
CA TYR A 127 -1.45 1.70 16.30
C TYR A 127 -2.04 2.24 15.00
N VAL A 128 -2.09 3.57 14.86
CA VAL A 128 -2.58 4.26 13.65
C VAL A 128 -1.40 4.64 12.75
N LYS A 129 -1.48 4.28 11.47
CA LYS A 129 -0.56 4.81 10.44
C LYS A 129 -1.24 5.98 9.74
N GLY A 130 -0.68 7.17 9.89
CA GLY A 130 -1.19 8.40 9.30
C GLY A 130 -1.43 8.34 7.79
N ARG A 131 -0.60 7.59 7.06
CA ARG A 131 -0.75 7.41 5.60
C ARG A 131 -2.02 6.67 5.18
N ASP A 132 -2.58 5.81 6.03
CA ASP A 132 -3.84 5.12 5.72
C ASP A 132 -5.03 6.07 5.85
N ILE A 133 -4.95 7.05 6.77
CA ILE A 133 -5.94 8.13 6.89
C ILE A 133 -5.92 9.01 5.65
N PHE A 134 -4.72 9.39 5.19
CA PHE A 134 -4.58 10.15 3.95
C PHE A 134 -5.09 9.39 2.72
N ASP A 135 -4.81 8.09 2.63
CA ASP A 135 -5.29 7.27 1.51
C ASP A 135 -6.82 7.16 1.49
N LEU A 136 -7.46 7.00 2.67
CA LEU A 136 -8.92 7.00 2.79
C LEU A 136 -9.53 8.34 2.35
N TRP A 137 -8.99 9.45 2.86
CA TRP A 137 -9.43 10.79 2.45
C TRP A 137 -9.29 10.98 0.94
N LEU A 138 -8.15 10.63 0.35
CA LEU A 138 -7.92 10.77 -1.09
C LEU A 138 -8.91 9.95 -1.92
N LEU A 139 -9.32 8.78 -1.45
CA LEU A 139 -10.34 7.96 -2.10
C LEU A 139 -11.73 8.60 -1.98
N GLN A 140 -12.09 9.15 -0.81
CA GLN A 140 -13.34 9.88 -0.62
C GLN A 140 -13.44 11.12 -1.51
N GLU A 141 -12.38 11.93 -1.57
CA GLU A 141 -12.31 13.12 -2.42
C GLU A 141 -12.47 12.80 -3.91
N ARG A 142 -12.12 11.58 -4.31
CA ARG A 142 -12.30 11.07 -5.67
C ARG A 142 -13.69 10.47 -5.91
N GLY A 143 -14.60 10.58 -4.94
CA GLY A 143 -15.97 10.08 -5.02
C GLY A 143 -16.09 8.56 -4.84
N ILE A 144 -15.03 7.87 -4.39
CA ILE A 144 -15.09 6.44 -4.12
C ILE A 144 -15.89 6.22 -2.84
N LYS A 145 -16.88 5.34 -2.92
CA LYS A 145 -17.78 5.04 -1.81
C LYS A 145 -17.28 3.80 -1.07
N LEU A 146 -17.26 3.88 0.25
CA LEU A 146 -16.93 2.73 1.07
C LEU A 146 -18.04 1.67 0.98
N ASP A 147 -17.68 0.48 0.52
CA ASP A 147 -18.58 -0.67 0.51
C ASP A 147 -18.48 -1.44 1.83
N ARG A 148 -19.55 -1.41 2.62
CA ARG A 148 -19.63 -2.09 3.92
C ARG A 148 -19.50 -3.61 3.80
N ALA A 149 -20.02 -4.21 2.73
CA ALA A 149 -19.92 -5.65 2.54
C ALA A 149 -18.47 -6.07 2.26
N LEU A 150 -17.68 -5.22 1.59
CA LEU A 150 -16.24 -5.44 1.42
C LEU A 150 -15.50 -5.26 2.75
N VAL A 151 -15.85 -4.27 3.57
CA VAL A 151 -15.26 -4.09 4.91
C VAL A 151 -15.48 -5.33 5.78
N GLU A 152 -16.70 -5.87 5.83
CA GLU A 152 -17.03 -7.07 6.60
C GLU A 152 -16.19 -8.27 6.16
N LYS A 153 -16.07 -8.49 4.84
CA LYS A 153 -15.23 -9.56 4.28
C LYS A 153 -13.76 -9.39 4.66
N LYS A 154 -13.19 -8.19 4.48
CA LYS A 154 -11.79 -7.92 4.83
C LYS A 154 -11.53 -8.01 6.34
N PHE A 155 -12.52 -7.67 7.17
CA PHE A 155 -12.43 -7.88 8.62
C PHE A 155 -12.35 -9.35 8.97
N ALA A 156 -13.16 -10.19 8.32
CA ALA A 156 -13.10 -11.64 8.49
C ALA A 156 -11.76 -12.21 7.99
N ASP A 157 -11.31 -11.82 6.80
CA ASP A 157 -10.05 -12.28 6.21
C ASP A 157 -8.86 -11.99 7.12
N TYR A 158 -8.72 -10.74 7.57
CA TYR A 158 -7.58 -10.34 8.41
C TYR A 158 -7.78 -10.62 9.91
N THR A 159 -8.86 -11.31 10.29
CA THR A 159 -9.20 -11.59 11.70
C THR A 159 -9.18 -10.32 12.56
N VAL A 160 -9.80 -9.26 12.05
CA VAL A 160 -9.81 -7.94 12.69
C VAL A 160 -10.60 -8.01 14.01
N PRO A 161 -10.08 -7.46 15.13
CA PRO A 161 -10.82 -7.39 16.38
C PRO A 161 -12.08 -6.53 16.26
N LEU A 162 -13.20 -7.00 16.83
CA LEU A 162 -14.50 -6.30 16.80
C LEU A 162 -14.43 -4.86 17.37
N ASP A 163 -13.59 -4.65 18.38
CA ASP A 163 -13.38 -3.35 19.02
C ASP A 163 -12.28 -2.51 18.33
N GLY A 164 -11.62 -3.06 17.30
CA GLY A 164 -10.38 -2.53 16.76
C GLY A 164 -10.50 -1.10 16.24
N LEU A 165 -11.60 -0.83 15.53
CA LEU A 165 -11.88 0.51 15.02
C LEU A 165 -12.23 1.49 16.15
N ARG A 166 -13.11 1.09 17.08
CA ARG A 166 -13.47 1.87 18.29
C ARG A 166 -12.23 2.24 19.10
N ARG A 167 -11.29 1.31 19.26
CA ARG A 167 -10.03 1.49 19.98
C ARG A 167 -9.11 2.50 19.32
N ASN A 168 -9.06 2.52 17.98
CA ASN A 168 -8.10 3.33 17.24
C ASN A 168 -8.63 4.71 16.82
N LEU A 169 -9.95 4.90 16.73
CA LEU A 169 -10.59 6.19 16.41
C LEU A 169 -10.06 7.37 17.26
N PRO A 170 -9.94 7.28 18.60
CA PRO A 170 -9.41 8.38 19.42
C PRO A 170 -7.93 8.70 19.15
N ARG A 171 -7.19 7.76 18.54
CA ARG A 171 -5.75 7.89 18.25
C ARG A 171 -5.48 8.54 16.89
N ILE A 172 -6.51 8.73 16.07
CA ILE A 172 -6.40 9.44 14.80
C ILE A 172 -6.34 10.93 15.08
N THR A 173 -5.15 11.52 14.93
CA THR A 173 -4.90 12.94 15.16
C THR A 173 -4.15 13.56 13.98
N PRO A 174 -4.29 14.88 13.75
CA PRO A 174 -3.50 15.59 12.74
C PRO A 174 -1.99 15.37 12.88
N GLY A 175 -1.48 15.29 14.12
CA GLY A 175 -0.06 15.04 14.39
C GLY A 175 0.43 13.71 13.82
N VAL A 176 -0.33 12.63 14.01
CA VAL A 176 0.02 11.29 13.50
C VAL A 176 -0.01 11.25 11.97
N VAL A 177 -0.99 11.93 11.36
CA VAL A 177 -1.07 12.04 9.89
C VAL A 177 0.11 12.83 9.33
N ARG A 178 0.37 14.02 9.89
CA ARG A 178 1.48 14.89 9.46
C ARG A 178 2.82 14.17 9.47
N LEU A 179 3.13 13.45 10.54
CA LEU A 179 4.42 12.76 10.71
C LEU A 179 4.69 11.77 9.56
N GLU A 180 3.67 11.02 9.14
CA GLU A 180 3.78 10.10 8.01
C GLU A 180 3.83 10.85 6.67
N LEU A 181 3.03 11.91 6.50
CA LEU A 181 3.02 12.71 5.26
C LEU A 181 4.34 13.46 5.04
N GLU A 182 5.05 13.88 6.08
CA GLU A 182 6.37 14.49 5.98
C GLU A 182 7.37 13.60 5.24
N ARG A 183 7.26 12.28 5.44
CA ARG A 183 8.09 11.27 4.78
C ARG A 183 7.63 10.93 3.37
N PHE A 184 6.31 10.78 3.16
CA PHE A 184 5.78 10.16 1.95
C PHE A 184 5.16 11.11 0.94
N LEU A 185 4.71 12.29 1.36
CA LEU A 185 4.01 13.21 0.48
C LEU A 185 4.99 14.22 -0.16
N PRO A 186 4.92 14.49 -1.47
CA PRO A 186 5.74 15.52 -2.09
C PRO A 186 5.57 16.89 -1.42
N ARG A 187 6.67 17.65 -1.31
CA ARG A 187 6.74 18.93 -0.56
C ARG A 187 5.65 19.94 -0.96
N ARG A 188 5.31 20.02 -2.25
CA ARG A 188 4.25 20.91 -2.76
C ARG A 188 2.89 20.64 -2.12
N TYR A 189 2.52 19.38 -1.95
CA TYR A 189 1.24 19.00 -1.35
C TYR A 189 1.29 19.11 0.17
N ARG A 190 2.47 18.90 0.78
CA ARG A 190 2.65 19.11 2.23
C ARG A 190 2.35 20.53 2.66
N PHE A 191 2.64 21.54 1.85
CA PHE A 191 2.29 22.92 2.18
C PHE A 191 0.79 23.20 2.09
N GLN A 192 0.08 22.49 1.22
CA GLN A 192 -1.37 22.63 1.06
C GLN A 192 -2.14 21.91 2.17
N LEU A 193 -1.58 20.80 2.69
CA LEU A 193 -2.19 19.97 3.74
C LEU A 193 -1.56 20.27 5.11
N GLN A 194 -1.75 21.50 5.59
CA GLN A 194 -1.33 21.99 6.91
C GLN A 194 -2.46 22.79 7.58
N GLY A 195 -2.36 22.98 8.90
CA GLY A 195 -3.34 23.72 9.68
C GLY A 195 -4.75 23.16 9.51
N GLU A 196 -5.71 24.05 9.26
CA GLU A 196 -7.13 23.72 9.09
C GLU A 196 -7.39 22.66 8.01
N ALA A 197 -6.63 22.65 6.91
CA ALA A 197 -6.82 21.66 5.85
C ALA A 197 -6.51 20.23 6.34
N LEU A 198 -5.49 20.08 7.18
CA LEU A 198 -5.15 18.78 7.77
C LEU A 198 -6.17 18.38 8.85
N GLU A 199 -6.68 19.33 9.61
CA GLU A 199 -7.73 19.09 10.60
C GLU A 199 -9.03 18.63 9.94
N SER A 200 -9.45 19.29 8.85
CA SER A 200 -10.61 18.90 8.04
C SER A 200 -10.44 17.48 7.49
N LEU A 201 -9.29 17.19 6.85
CA LEU A 201 -8.98 15.85 6.34
C LEU A 201 -9.16 14.76 7.40
N VAL A 202 -8.64 15.02 8.61
CA VAL A 202 -8.76 14.06 9.71
C VAL A 202 -10.20 13.95 10.18
N ALA A 203 -10.93 15.05 10.28
CA ALA A 203 -12.33 15.05 10.67
C ALA A 203 -13.20 14.23 9.69
N ASP A 204 -13.01 14.44 8.38
CA ASP A 204 -13.77 13.75 7.33
C ASP A 204 -13.59 12.24 7.39
N VAL A 205 -12.34 11.78 7.56
CA VAL A 205 -12.05 10.35 7.70
C VAL A 205 -12.58 9.80 9.02
N LYS A 206 -12.53 10.57 10.11
CA LYS A 206 -13.11 10.13 11.38
C LYS A 206 -14.62 9.95 11.25
N THR A 207 -15.34 10.88 10.64
CA THR A 207 -16.78 10.75 10.38
C THR A 207 -17.10 9.52 9.53
N LEU A 208 -16.31 9.25 8.49
CA LEU A 208 -16.45 8.02 7.71
C LEU A 208 -16.32 6.77 8.59
N LEU A 209 -15.25 6.68 9.38
CA LEU A 209 -14.95 5.52 10.21
C LEU A 209 -15.95 5.36 11.38
N GLU A 210 -16.42 6.45 11.97
CA GLU A 210 -17.45 6.45 13.01
C GLU A 210 -18.78 5.88 12.48
N SER A 211 -19.08 6.03 11.19
CA SER A 211 -20.30 5.45 10.60
C SER A 211 -20.31 3.91 10.59
N LEU A 212 -19.14 3.27 10.76
CA LEU A 212 -18.98 1.80 10.76
C LEU A 212 -19.08 1.19 12.16
N VAL A 213 -19.18 2.03 13.18
CA VAL A 213 -19.03 1.68 14.59
C VAL A 213 -20.37 1.75 15.30
#